data_AF-A0A436W9F0-F1
#
_entry.id   AF-A0A436W9F0-F1
#
_cell.length_a   1.000
_cell.length_b   1.000
_cell.length_c   1.000
_cell.angle_alpha   90.00
_cell.angle_beta   90.00
_cell.angle_gamma   90.00
#
_symmetry.space_group_name_H-M   'P 1'
#
loop_
_entity.id
_entity.type
_entity.pdbx_description
1 polymer ?
#
loop_
_entity_poly.entity_id
_entity_poly.type
_entity_poly.pdbx_seq_one_letter_code
_entity_poly.pdbx_strand_id
1 'polypeptide(L)'
;MTDIPLDTMVRTAAPARRDIGLKARYAAERRFRIYGALAISVGLAFLAIMLITIVSKGYTAFWQTTVSLPINFDEKVIDPSNKRATDPEVLIKANYPKLADRALMAKLGIDPSNKPMALKLKGFLSEGARVQLRDIVVADPSVIGTTRNVDILVAANLDSAFKGQIDLNVEEARRKVSDQQVAWMNQLKADGTMAEHFNKGLFSYGASSRPE
;
A
#
# COMPACT_ATOMS: atom_id res chain seq x y z
N MET A 1 14.02 -5.86 104.57
CA MET A 1 12.55 -5.77 104.54
C MET A 1 12.21 -4.31 104.32
N THR A 2 12.08 -3.91 103.06
CA THR A 2 11.75 -2.54 102.63
C THR A 2 10.96 -2.67 101.35
N ASP A 3 9.64 -2.84 101.49
CA ASP A 3 8.71 -2.86 100.36
C ASP A 3 8.24 -1.42 100.09
N ILE A 4 8.50 -0.95 98.87
CA ILE A 4 7.98 0.30 98.36
C ILE A 4 6.61 -0.04 97.73
N PRO A 5 5.49 0.58 98.16
CA PRO A 5 4.19 0.29 97.56
C PRO A 5 4.16 0.77 96.11
N LEU A 6 3.88 -0.18 95.20
CA LEU A 6 3.89 -0.01 93.75
C LEU A 6 2.63 0.71 93.21
N ASP A 7 2.00 1.58 94.00
CA ASP A 7 0.61 2.02 93.74
C ASP A 7 0.43 3.49 93.34
N THR A 8 1.45 4.09 92.73
CA THR A 8 1.32 5.44 92.15
C THR A 8 1.83 5.50 90.73
N MET A 9 1.33 4.60 89.87
CA MET A 9 1.37 4.84 88.42
C MET A 9 0.00 5.31 87.96
N VAL A 10 -0.16 6.63 87.81
CA VAL A 10 -1.29 7.23 87.09
C VAL A 10 -1.35 6.58 85.72
N ARG A 11 -2.36 5.73 85.48
CA ARG A 11 -2.64 5.18 84.15
C ARG A 11 -3.16 6.30 83.27
N THR A 12 -2.26 6.96 82.54
CA THR A 12 -2.65 7.86 81.46
C THR A 12 -3.41 7.04 80.41
N ALA A 13 -4.69 7.35 80.21
CA ALA A 13 -5.49 6.71 79.18
C ALA A 13 -4.81 6.87 77.81
N ALA A 14 -4.76 5.78 77.03
CA ALA A 14 -4.19 5.81 75.69
C ALA A 14 -4.85 6.94 74.87
N PRO A 15 -4.08 7.78 74.15
CA PRO A 15 -4.65 8.89 73.41
C PRO A 15 -5.64 8.34 72.38
N ALA A 16 -6.84 8.93 72.31
CA ALA A 16 -7.83 8.58 71.30
C ALA A 16 -7.18 8.66 69.91
N ARG A 17 -7.26 7.57 69.13
CA ARG A 17 -6.70 7.54 67.77
C ARG A 17 -7.25 8.73 66.99
N ARG A 18 -6.36 9.69 66.71
CA ARG A 18 -6.67 10.88 65.94
C ARG A 18 -6.84 10.46 64.48
N ASP A 19 -8.07 10.09 64.09
CA ASP A 19 -8.49 9.82 62.71
C ASP A 19 -8.56 11.11 61.85
N ILE A 20 -7.66 12.05 62.11
CA ILE A 20 -7.62 13.35 61.45
C ILE A 20 -7.01 13.14 60.06
N GLY A 21 -7.86 13.04 59.04
CA GLY A 21 -7.45 13.11 57.63
C GLY A 21 -7.25 11.77 56.91
N LEU A 22 -7.50 10.62 57.54
CA LEU A 22 -7.46 9.32 56.85
C LEU A 22 -8.45 9.27 55.67
N LYS A 23 -9.68 9.74 55.87
CA LYS A 23 -10.70 9.84 54.80
C LYS A 23 -10.24 10.70 53.62
N ALA A 24 -9.53 11.80 53.89
CA ALA A 24 -9.01 12.69 52.85
C ALA A 24 -7.89 12.03 52.04
N ARG A 25 -7.01 11.26 52.69
CA ARG A 25 -5.95 10.48 52.02
C ARG A 25 -6.52 9.36 51.16
N TYR A 26 -7.47 8.59 51.67
CA TYR A 26 -8.15 7.55 50.89
C TYR A 26 -8.90 8.14 49.68
N ALA A 27 -9.51 9.32 49.81
CA ALA A 27 -10.15 10.01 48.69
C ALA A 27 -9.13 10.47 47.63
N ALA A 28 -7.96 11.00 48.04
CA ALA A 28 -6.89 11.39 47.15
C ALA A 28 -6.26 10.17 46.42
N GLU A 29 -6.03 9.07 47.14
CA GLU A 29 -5.53 7.81 46.58
C GLU A 29 -6.50 7.23 45.54
N ARG A 30 -7.80 7.23 45.83
CA ARG A 30 -8.82 6.77 44.89
C ARG A 30 -8.84 7.61 43.62
N ARG A 31 -8.72 8.94 43.72
CA ARG A 31 -8.62 9.84 42.56
C ARG A 31 -7.36 9.57 41.74
N PHE A 32 -6.21 9.42 42.38
CA PHE A 32 -4.95 9.09 41.71
C PHE A 32 -5.02 7.75 40.97
N ARG A 33 -5.59 6.72 41.60
CA ARG A 33 -5.79 5.40 40.98
C ARG A 33 -6.75 5.47 39.80
N ILE A 34 -7.83 6.25 39.90
CA ILE A 34 -8.77 6.47 38.80
C ILE A 34 -8.06 7.20 37.64
N TYR A 35 -7.31 8.27 37.91
CA TYR A 35 -6.59 9.00 36.86
C TYR A 35 -5.51 8.13 36.20
N GLY A 36 -4.78 7.31 36.97
CA GLY A 36 -3.82 6.36 36.43
C GLY A 36 -4.48 5.28 35.56
N ALA A 37 -5.57 4.66 36.04
CA ALA A 37 -6.32 3.68 35.25
C ALA A 37 -6.92 4.29 33.98
N LEU A 38 -7.44 5.52 34.06
CA LEU A 38 -8.01 6.25 32.93
C LEU A 38 -6.91 6.60 31.91
N ALA A 39 -5.75 7.06 32.36
CA ALA A 39 -4.60 7.35 31.48
C ALA A 39 -4.13 6.09 30.72
N ILE A 40 -4.00 4.96 31.41
CA ILE A 40 -3.65 3.67 30.77
C ILE A 40 -4.74 3.25 29.78
N SER A 41 -6.02 3.38 30.15
CA SER A 41 -7.15 3.01 29.28
C SER A 41 -7.19 3.85 28.01
N VAL A 42 -6.94 5.17 28.12
CA VAL A 42 -6.83 6.07 26.95
C VAL A 42 -5.65 5.67 26.07
N GLY A 43 -4.50 5.34 26.66
CA GLY A 43 -3.34 4.85 25.91
C GLY A 43 -3.63 3.56 25.14
N LEU A 44 -4.30 2.59 25.76
CA LEU A 44 -4.71 1.35 25.11
C LEU A 44 -5.76 1.58 24.02
N ALA A 45 -6.72 2.48 24.25
CA ALA A 45 -7.71 2.85 23.24
C ALA A 45 -7.04 3.48 22.01
N PHE A 46 -6.09 4.39 22.22
CA PHE A 46 -5.34 5.00 21.12
C PHE A 46 -4.52 3.97 20.35
N LEU A 47 -3.83 3.05 21.05
CA LEU A 47 -3.10 1.95 20.43
C LEU A 47 -4.03 1.06 19.57
N ALA A 48 -5.19 0.69 20.11
CA ALA A 48 -6.16 -0.12 19.39
C ALA A 48 -6.69 0.59 18.14
N ILE A 49 -7.06 1.88 18.25
CA ILE A 49 -7.50 2.69 17.10
C ILE A 49 -6.39 2.77 16.04
N MET A 50 -5.14 2.98 16.46
CA MET A 50 -4.01 3.04 15.54
C MET A 50 -3.82 1.71 14.80
N LEU A 51 -3.88 0.59 15.52
CA LEU A 51 -3.76 -0.75 14.95
C LEU A 51 -4.87 -1.02 13.93
N ILE A 52 -6.13 -0.76 14.30
CA ILE A 52 -7.30 -0.91 13.42
C ILE A 52 -7.14 -0.03 12.17
N THR A 53 -6.67 1.21 12.34
CA THR A 53 -6.47 2.13 11.22
C THR A 53 -5.40 1.62 10.26
N ILE A 54 -4.28 1.11 10.76
CA ILE A 54 -3.20 0.57 9.93
C ILE A 54 -3.67 -0.67 9.17
N VAL A 55 -4.34 -1.61 9.85
CA VAL A 55 -4.83 -2.84 9.20
C VAL A 55 -5.91 -2.53 8.16
N SER A 56 -6.89 -1.69 8.51
CA SER A 56 -7.99 -1.32 7.61
C SER A 56 -7.56 -0.47 6.42
N LYS A 57 -6.46 0.29 6.51
CA LYS A 57 -5.93 1.01 5.35
C LYS A 57 -4.93 0.16 4.56
N GLY A 58 -4.17 -0.68 5.25
CA GLY A 58 -3.09 -1.48 4.68
C GLY A 58 -3.55 -2.71 3.89
N TYR A 59 -4.74 -3.27 4.15
CA TYR A 59 -5.16 -4.50 3.46
C TYR A 59 -5.20 -4.35 1.92
N THR A 60 -5.50 -3.15 1.42
CA THR A 60 -5.56 -2.85 -0.02
C THR A 60 -4.19 -2.90 -0.71
N ALA A 61 -3.09 -2.84 0.04
CA ALA A 61 -1.73 -2.95 -0.49
C ALA A 61 -1.35 -4.39 -0.89
N PHE A 62 -2.07 -5.39 -0.36
CA PHE A 62 -1.89 -6.80 -0.76
C PHE A 62 -2.60 -7.13 -2.07
N TRP A 63 -3.45 -6.24 -2.56
CA TRP A 63 -4.13 -6.37 -3.85
C TRP A 63 -3.42 -5.49 -4.87
N GLN A 64 -3.30 -5.96 -6.10
CA GLN A 64 -2.76 -5.19 -7.21
C GLN A 64 -3.67 -5.34 -8.42
N THR A 65 -3.94 -4.23 -9.09
CA THR A 65 -4.72 -4.26 -10.33
C THR A 65 -3.80 -4.50 -11.52
N THR A 66 -4.11 -5.52 -12.31
CA THR A 66 -3.39 -5.85 -13.55
C THR A 66 -4.31 -5.81 -14.75
N VAL A 67 -3.72 -5.63 -15.92
CA VAL A 67 -4.39 -5.75 -17.22
C VAL A 67 -3.71 -6.86 -18.00
N SER A 68 -4.47 -7.89 -18.37
CA SER A 68 -4.00 -8.99 -19.20
C SER A 68 -3.96 -8.55 -20.66
N LEU A 69 -2.77 -8.32 -21.21
CA LEU A 69 -2.61 -7.84 -22.58
C LEU A 69 -1.89 -8.86 -23.46
N PRO A 70 -2.34 -9.07 -24.72
CA PRO A 70 -1.59 -9.82 -25.71
C PRO A 70 -0.41 -8.95 -26.22
N ILE A 71 0.76 -9.14 -25.63
CA ILE A 71 1.97 -8.39 -25.97
C ILE A 71 2.65 -9.05 -27.16
N ASN A 72 2.72 -8.32 -28.28
CA ASN A 72 3.53 -8.71 -29.42
C ASN A 72 4.97 -8.21 -29.20
N PHE A 73 5.92 -9.15 -29.09
CA PHE A 73 7.34 -8.87 -28.91
C PHE A 73 8.01 -8.58 -30.25
N ASP A 74 7.64 -7.46 -30.88
CA ASP A 74 8.13 -7.04 -32.19
C ASP A 74 9.66 -6.89 -32.21
N GLU A 75 10.32 -7.67 -33.07
CA GLU A 75 11.77 -7.66 -33.26
C GLU A 75 12.28 -6.26 -33.63
N LYS A 76 11.51 -5.48 -34.40
CA LYS A 76 11.91 -4.13 -34.81
C LYS A 76 11.98 -3.14 -33.65
N VAL A 77 11.36 -3.44 -32.52
CA VAL A 77 11.41 -2.62 -31.31
C VAL A 77 12.49 -3.10 -30.35
N ILE A 78 12.70 -4.41 -30.28
CA ILE A 78 13.60 -5.04 -29.32
C ILE A 78 15.03 -5.12 -29.86
N ASP A 79 15.20 -5.56 -31.10
CA ASP A 79 16.50 -5.74 -31.73
C ASP A 79 16.45 -5.35 -33.23
N PRO A 80 16.43 -4.04 -33.55
CA PRO A 80 16.32 -3.57 -34.94
C PRO A 80 17.52 -3.96 -35.81
N SER A 81 18.67 -4.25 -35.21
CA SER A 81 19.93 -4.57 -35.91
C SER A 81 20.25 -6.07 -35.90
N ASN A 82 19.37 -6.89 -35.34
CA ASN A 82 19.58 -8.33 -35.10
C ASN A 82 20.93 -8.66 -34.43
N LYS A 83 21.35 -7.84 -33.46
CA LYS A 83 22.65 -7.94 -32.78
C LYS A 83 22.57 -8.63 -31.43
N ARG A 84 21.41 -9.15 -31.01
CA ARG A 84 21.23 -9.80 -29.70
C ARG A 84 22.23 -10.94 -29.42
N ALA A 85 22.69 -11.64 -30.45
CA ALA A 85 23.67 -12.73 -30.30
C ALA A 85 25.11 -12.22 -30.08
N THR A 86 25.41 -11.02 -30.56
CA THR A 86 26.74 -10.38 -30.46
C THR A 86 26.84 -9.37 -29.32
N ASP A 87 25.72 -8.73 -28.97
CA ASP A 87 25.64 -7.71 -27.92
C ASP A 87 24.35 -7.90 -27.09
N PRO A 88 24.45 -8.57 -25.93
CA PRO A 88 23.33 -8.73 -25.01
C PRO A 88 22.79 -7.40 -24.44
N GLU A 89 23.56 -6.30 -24.48
CA GLU A 89 23.08 -5.00 -23.97
C GLU A 89 21.90 -4.44 -24.79
N VAL A 90 21.77 -4.84 -26.05
CA VAL A 90 20.66 -4.43 -26.92
C VAL A 90 19.31 -4.80 -26.30
N LEU A 91 19.22 -5.99 -25.71
CA LEU A 91 18.01 -6.45 -25.02
C LEU A 91 17.72 -5.57 -23.81
N ILE A 92 18.74 -5.18 -23.05
CA ILE A 92 18.55 -4.36 -21.84
C ILE A 92 18.06 -2.94 -22.18
N LYS A 93 18.54 -2.38 -23.30
CA LYS A 93 18.25 -1.00 -23.75
C LYS A 93 16.95 -0.88 -24.57
N ALA A 94 16.30 -1.99 -24.92
CA ALA A 94 15.09 -2.00 -25.72
C ALA A 94 13.93 -1.23 -25.06
N ASN A 95 13.07 -0.63 -25.88
CA ASN A 95 11.93 0.13 -25.40
C ASN A 95 10.70 -0.77 -25.19
N TYR A 96 10.75 -1.57 -24.13
CA TYR A 96 9.65 -2.44 -23.73
C TYR A 96 8.31 -1.74 -23.43
N PRO A 97 8.28 -0.55 -22.78
CA PRO A 97 7.03 0.18 -22.58
C PRO A 97 6.24 0.42 -23.87
N LYS A 98 6.93 0.66 -24.99
CA LYS A 98 6.30 0.83 -26.30
C LYS A 98 5.50 -0.40 -26.74
N LEU A 99 5.91 -1.61 -26.35
CA LEU A 99 5.19 -2.85 -26.65
C LEU A 99 3.89 -2.93 -25.83
N ALA A 100 3.98 -2.59 -24.54
CA ALA A 100 2.83 -2.54 -23.64
C ALA A 100 1.81 -1.49 -24.08
N ASP A 101 2.26 -0.28 -24.41
CA ASP A 101 1.41 0.80 -24.90
C ASP A 101 0.72 0.41 -26.22
N ARG A 102 1.42 -0.25 -27.14
CA ARG A 102 0.85 -0.75 -28.39
C ARG A 102 -0.24 -1.80 -28.15
N ALA A 103 0.00 -2.75 -27.25
CA ALA A 103 -0.99 -3.77 -26.93
C ALA A 103 -2.23 -3.15 -26.25
N LEU A 104 -2.03 -2.19 -25.35
CA LEU A 104 -3.12 -1.46 -24.71
C LEU A 104 -3.93 -0.64 -25.73
N MET A 105 -3.25 0.09 -26.63
CA MET A 105 -3.91 0.81 -27.73
C MET A 105 -4.72 -0.13 -28.62
N ALA A 106 -4.13 -1.27 -29.01
CA ALA A 106 -4.81 -2.27 -29.83
C ALA A 106 -6.06 -2.83 -29.13
N LYS A 107 -5.97 -3.11 -27.82
CA LYS A 107 -7.09 -3.60 -27.02
C LYS A 107 -8.21 -2.56 -26.90
N LEU A 108 -7.86 -1.29 -26.79
CA LEU A 108 -8.81 -0.16 -26.70
C LEU A 108 -9.30 0.34 -28.07
N GLY A 109 -8.83 -0.26 -29.17
CA GLY A 109 -9.19 0.16 -30.54
C GLY A 109 -8.64 1.53 -30.95
N ILE A 110 -7.55 1.98 -30.33
CA ILE A 110 -6.91 3.28 -30.60
C ILE A 110 -5.86 3.10 -31.70
N ASP A 111 -5.96 3.91 -32.76
CA ASP A 111 -4.94 3.96 -33.81
C ASP A 111 -3.62 4.52 -33.24
N PRO A 112 -2.48 3.81 -33.38
CA PRO A 112 -1.16 4.30 -32.99
C PRO A 112 -0.76 5.65 -33.61
N SER A 113 -1.37 6.04 -34.72
CA SER A 113 -1.16 7.32 -35.40
C SER A 113 -1.78 8.50 -34.63
N ASN A 114 -2.76 8.24 -33.76
CA ASN A 114 -3.43 9.25 -32.96
C ASN A 114 -2.58 9.63 -31.73
N LYS A 115 -1.57 10.49 -31.96
CA LYS A 115 -0.64 10.96 -30.92
C LYS A 115 -1.35 11.60 -29.71
N PRO A 116 -2.38 12.45 -29.87
CA PRO A 116 -3.11 13.01 -28.73
C PRO A 116 -3.71 11.94 -27.81
N MET A 117 -4.31 10.89 -28.40
CA MET A 117 -4.90 9.81 -27.63
C MET A 117 -3.84 8.93 -26.96
N ALA A 118 -2.74 8.65 -27.66
CA ALA A 118 -1.61 7.92 -27.10
C ALA A 118 -0.98 8.64 -25.89
N LEU A 119 -0.90 9.97 -25.92
CA LEU A 119 -0.40 10.75 -24.78
C LEU A 119 -1.27 10.62 -23.53
N LYS A 120 -2.59 10.44 -23.68
CA LYS A 120 -3.51 10.22 -22.56
C LYS A 120 -3.35 8.84 -21.89
N LEU A 121 -2.76 7.87 -22.60
CA LEU A 121 -2.43 6.55 -22.03
C LEU A 121 -1.17 6.57 -21.17
N LYS A 122 -0.39 7.66 -21.21
CA LYS A 122 0.79 7.79 -20.35
C LYS A 122 0.38 7.69 -18.89
N GLY A 123 1.06 6.82 -18.14
CA GLY A 123 0.74 6.55 -16.74
C GLY A 123 -0.53 5.72 -16.54
N PHE A 124 -0.99 4.98 -17.56
CA PHE A 124 -2.01 3.95 -17.40
C PHE A 124 -1.41 2.65 -16.87
N LEU A 125 -0.26 2.25 -17.44
CA LEU A 125 0.52 1.07 -17.02
C LEU A 125 1.67 1.49 -16.10
N SER A 126 2.06 0.59 -15.20
CA SER A 126 3.19 0.74 -14.28
C SER A 126 4.52 0.86 -15.04
N GLU A 127 5.47 1.63 -14.52
CA GLU A 127 6.83 1.67 -15.07
C GLU A 127 7.54 0.31 -14.92
N GLY A 128 7.11 -0.49 -13.92
CA GLY A 128 7.55 -1.87 -13.71
C GLY A 128 7.36 -2.78 -14.92
N ALA A 129 6.41 -2.46 -15.82
CA ALA A 129 6.18 -3.18 -17.07
C ALA A 129 7.46 -3.29 -17.93
N ARG A 130 8.33 -2.26 -17.90
CA ARG A 130 9.62 -2.31 -18.61
C ARG A 130 10.48 -3.48 -18.15
N VAL A 131 10.61 -3.61 -16.83
CA VAL A 131 11.47 -4.61 -16.20
C VAL A 131 10.86 -6.00 -16.41
N GLN A 132 9.55 -6.15 -16.16
CA GLN A 132 8.84 -7.40 -16.35
C GLN A 132 8.97 -7.94 -17.78
N LEU A 133 8.72 -7.12 -18.79
CA LEU A 133 8.81 -7.52 -20.20
C LEU A 133 10.25 -7.81 -20.63
N ARG A 134 11.22 -7.03 -20.12
CA ARG A 134 12.64 -7.29 -20.35
C ARG A 134 13.04 -8.64 -19.80
N ASP A 135 12.67 -8.92 -18.55
CA ASP A 135 13.09 -10.14 -17.86
C ASP A 135 12.50 -11.39 -18.55
N ILE A 136 11.28 -11.30 -19.11
CA ILE A 136 10.71 -12.34 -19.99
C ILE A 136 11.59 -12.58 -21.23
N VAL A 137 12.01 -11.52 -21.91
CA VAL A 137 12.81 -11.61 -23.14
C VAL A 137 14.24 -12.07 -22.87
N VAL A 138 14.83 -11.63 -21.75
CA VAL A 138 16.19 -12.04 -21.34
C VAL A 138 16.20 -13.50 -20.91
N ALA A 139 15.17 -13.95 -20.18
CA ALA A 139 15.04 -15.34 -19.77
C ALA A 139 14.77 -16.28 -20.96
N ASP A 140 13.97 -15.83 -21.92
CA ASP A 140 13.62 -16.60 -23.13
C ASP A 140 13.66 -15.70 -24.38
N PRO A 141 14.82 -15.58 -25.07
CA PRO A 141 14.93 -14.78 -26.28
C PRO A 141 14.09 -15.29 -27.46
N SER A 142 13.56 -16.52 -27.39
CA SER A 142 12.68 -17.08 -28.43
C SER A 142 11.30 -16.43 -28.46
N VAL A 143 10.93 -15.66 -27.43
CA VAL A 143 9.67 -14.90 -27.41
C VAL A 143 9.62 -13.79 -28.46
N ILE A 144 10.78 -13.30 -28.91
CA ILE A 144 10.86 -12.20 -29.88
C ILE A 144 10.24 -12.66 -31.21
N GLY A 145 9.29 -11.88 -31.72
CA GLY A 145 8.47 -12.19 -32.89
C GLY A 145 7.16 -12.93 -32.56
N THR A 146 6.94 -13.30 -31.29
CA THR A 146 5.70 -13.96 -30.85
C THR A 146 4.79 -13.02 -30.05
N THR A 147 3.53 -13.40 -29.94
CA THR A 147 2.55 -12.73 -29.06
C THR A 147 2.34 -13.60 -27.83
N ARG A 148 2.56 -13.05 -26.63
CA ARG A 148 2.24 -13.73 -25.36
C ARG A 148 1.29 -12.88 -24.53
N ASN A 149 0.37 -13.53 -23.84
CA ASN A 149 -0.50 -12.85 -22.89
C ASN A 149 0.29 -12.58 -21.61
N VAL A 150 0.38 -11.33 -21.19
CA VAL A 150 1.13 -10.90 -20.01
C VAL A 150 0.24 -10.03 -19.14
N ASP A 151 0.23 -10.33 -17.85
CA ASP A 151 -0.45 -9.51 -16.85
C ASP A 151 0.46 -8.36 -16.45
N ILE A 152 0.10 -7.16 -16.87
CA ILE A 152 0.87 -5.95 -16.61
C ILE A 152 0.18 -5.14 -15.51
N LEU A 153 0.94 -4.71 -14.51
CA LEU A 153 0.45 -3.85 -13.45
C LEU A 153 -0.01 -2.50 -14.00
N VAL A 154 -1.13 -1.99 -13.50
CA VAL A 154 -1.53 -0.60 -13.78
C VAL A 154 -0.73 0.37 -12.91
N ALA A 155 -0.63 1.62 -13.34
CA ALA A 155 0.06 2.65 -12.57
C ALA A 155 -0.64 2.93 -11.24
N ALA A 156 0.12 3.34 -10.22
CA ALA A 156 -0.36 3.55 -8.85
C ALA A 156 -1.62 4.43 -8.76
N ASN A 157 -1.68 5.54 -9.52
CA ASN A 157 -2.85 6.43 -9.50
C ASN A 157 -4.11 5.74 -10.05
N LEU A 158 -3.96 4.90 -11.08
CA LEU A 158 -5.08 4.18 -11.68
C LEU A 158 -5.50 2.99 -10.83
N ASP A 159 -4.56 2.29 -10.19
CA ASP A 159 -4.84 1.25 -9.19
C ASP A 159 -5.66 1.82 -8.02
N SER A 160 -5.24 2.97 -7.47
CA SER A 160 -5.99 3.67 -6.43
C SER A 160 -7.37 4.13 -6.91
N ALA A 161 -7.52 4.57 -8.17
CA ALA A 161 -8.82 4.89 -8.75
C ALA A 161 -9.71 3.64 -8.88
N PHE A 162 -9.17 2.52 -9.33
CA PHE A 162 -9.89 1.25 -9.48
C PHE A 162 -10.39 0.73 -8.13
N LYS A 163 -9.55 0.83 -7.09
CA LYS A 163 -9.87 0.47 -5.71
C LYS A 163 -10.82 1.44 -5.00
N GLY A 164 -11.23 2.53 -5.65
CA GLY A 164 -12.12 3.54 -5.08
C GLY A 164 -11.48 4.44 -4.02
N GLN A 165 -10.15 4.55 -4.00
CA GLN A 165 -9.41 5.43 -3.09
C GLN A 165 -9.36 6.89 -3.61
N ILE A 166 -9.59 7.08 -4.91
CA ILE A 166 -9.74 8.41 -5.52
C ILE A 166 -11.23 8.63 -5.79
N ASP A 167 -11.77 9.73 -5.29
CA ASP A 167 -13.12 10.16 -5.63
C ASP A 167 -13.15 10.55 -7.11
N LEU A 168 -13.97 9.84 -7.90
CA LEU A 168 -14.11 10.06 -9.34
C LEU A 168 -15.22 11.08 -9.67
N ASN A 169 -15.99 11.53 -8.67
CA ASN A 169 -17.07 12.51 -8.87
C ASN A 169 -16.55 13.95 -8.86
N VAL A 170 -15.30 14.17 -8.47
CA VAL A 170 -14.67 15.49 -8.51
C VAL A 170 -14.14 15.78 -9.90
N GLU A 171 -14.08 17.08 -10.24
CA GLU A 171 -13.48 17.57 -11.48
C GLU A 171 -12.10 16.97 -11.74
N GLU A 172 -11.80 16.69 -13.02
CA GLU A 172 -10.54 16.11 -13.49
C GLU A 172 -9.31 16.83 -12.93
N ALA A 173 -9.33 18.16 -12.87
CA ALA A 173 -8.22 18.98 -12.35
C ALA A 173 -7.89 18.72 -10.86
N ARG A 174 -8.81 18.12 -10.10
CA ARG A 174 -8.64 17.83 -8.67
C ARG A 174 -8.23 16.39 -8.38
N ARG A 175 -8.04 15.56 -9.41
CA ARG A 175 -7.62 14.16 -9.28
C ARG A 175 -6.38 13.86 -10.13
N LYS A 176 -5.68 12.79 -9.78
CA LYS A 176 -4.44 12.35 -10.46
C LYS A 176 -4.67 11.49 -11.70
N VAL A 177 -5.93 11.25 -12.05
CA VAL A 177 -6.35 10.42 -13.18
C VAL A 177 -7.25 11.24 -14.09
N SER A 178 -7.14 11.05 -15.41
CA SER A 178 -7.95 11.79 -16.40
C SER A 178 -9.34 11.17 -16.58
N ASP A 179 -10.28 11.90 -17.18
CA ASP A 179 -11.63 11.35 -17.49
C ASP A 179 -11.51 10.23 -18.52
N GLN A 180 -10.63 10.41 -19.50
CA GLN A 180 -10.39 9.42 -20.53
C GLN A 180 -9.81 8.12 -19.97
N GLN A 181 -8.85 8.21 -19.02
CA GLN A 181 -8.29 7.03 -18.36
C GLN A 181 -9.35 6.28 -17.55
N VAL A 182 -10.26 6.99 -16.88
CA VAL A 182 -11.37 6.37 -16.16
C VAL A 182 -12.34 5.67 -17.12
N ALA A 183 -12.64 6.28 -18.27
CA ALA A 183 -13.47 5.65 -19.29
C ALA A 183 -12.85 4.33 -19.79
N TRP A 184 -11.56 4.31 -20.11
CA TRP A 184 -10.85 3.09 -20.52
C TRP A 184 -10.74 2.06 -19.40
N MET A 185 -10.50 2.50 -18.16
CA MET A 185 -10.51 1.62 -17.00
C MET A 185 -11.86 0.91 -16.85
N ASN A 186 -12.97 1.66 -16.94
CA ASN A 186 -14.31 1.08 -16.87
C ASN A 186 -14.60 0.12 -18.03
N GLN A 187 -14.13 0.45 -19.23
CA GLN A 187 -14.22 -0.44 -20.39
C GLN A 187 -13.44 -1.76 -20.14
N LEU A 188 -12.17 -1.68 -19.75
CA LEU A 188 -11.34 -2.86 -19.50
C LEU A 188 -11.83 -3.70 -18.31
N LYS A 189 -12.44 -3.05 -17.33
CA LYS A 189 -13.13 -3.71 -16.21
C LYS A 189 -14.36 -4.49 -16.69
N ALA A 190 -15.19 -3.88 -17.54
CA ALA A 190 -16.37 -4.53 -18.10
C ALA A 190 -15.99 -5.71 -19.01
N ASP A 191 -14.88 -5.58 -19.74
CA ASP A 191 -14.34 -6.63 -20.61
C ASP A 191 -13.61 -7.76 -19.84
N GLY A 192 -13.50 -7.65 -18.50
CA GLY A 192 -12.79 -8.60 -17.64
C GLY A 192 -11.28 -8.69 -17.90
N THR A 193 -10.73 -7.77 -18.69
CA THR A 193 -9.29 -7.73 -19.03
C THR A 193 -8.49 -7.09 -17.89
N MET A 194 -9.12 -6.22 -17.10
CA MET A 194 -8.55 -5.60 -15.92
C MET A 194 -9.16 -6.19 -14.65
N ALA A 195 -8.31 -6.70 -13.77
CA ALA A 195 -8.73 -7.40 -12.56
C ALA A 195 -7.76 -7.17 -11.39
N GLU A 196 -8.26 -7.34 -10.17
CA GLU A 196 -7.46 -7.33 -8.94
C GLU A 196 -6.93 -8.73 -8.66
N HIS A 197 -5.64 -8.82 -8.37
CA HIS A 197 -4.95 -10.04 -7.99
C HIS A 197 -4.25 -9.86 -6.65
N PHE A 198 -4.16 -10.95 -5.89
CA PHE A 198 -3.38 -10.95 -4.65
C PHE A 198 -1.88 -10.95 -4.96
N ASN A 199 -1.17 -9.92 -4.49
CA ASN A 199 0.26 -9.75 -4.70
C ASN A 199 1.07 -10.67 -3.77
N LYS A 200 1.25 -11.93 -4.20
CA LYS A 200 2.17 -12.89 -3.56
C LYS A 200 3.64 -12.44 -3.65
N GLY A 201 3.93 -11.51 -4.55
CA GLY A 201 5.25 -10.96 -4.78
C GLY A 201 5.84 -10.24 -3.57
N LEU A 202 5.00 -9.67 -2.70
CA LEU A 202 5.45 -9.04 -1.44
C LEU A 202 6.27 -9.98 -0.54
N PHE A 203 6.07 -11.29 -0.65
CA PHE A 203 6.76 -12.29 0.17
C PHE A 203 7.97 -12.92 -0.51
N SER A 204 8.15 -12.69 -1.82
CA SER A 204 9.15 -13.39 -2.64
C SER A 204 10.11 -12.48 -3.39
N TYR A 205 9.71 -11.25 -3.72
CA TYR A 205 10.53 -10.28 -4.43
C TYR A 205 11.04 -9.20 -3.46
N GLY A 206 12.24 -8.67 -3.74
CA GLY A 206 12.80 -7.54 -3.01
C GLY A 206 11.98 -6.26 -3.21
N ALA A 207 12.05 -5.34 -2.26
CA ALA A 207 11.35 -4.06 -2.36
C ALA A 207 11.76 -3.32 -3.65
N SER A 208 10.77 -2.93 -4.47
CA SER A 208 11.03 -2.04 -5.61
C SER A 208 11.52 -0.70 -5.09
N SER A 209 12.68 -0.23 -5.57
CA SER A 209 13.23 1.08 -5.24
C SER A 209 12.62 2.22 -6.08
N ARG A 210 11.63 1.92 -6.93
CA ARG A 210 10.94 2.89 -7.79
C ARG A 210 9.59 3.27 -7.17
N PRO A 211 9.47 4.44 -6.53
CA PRO A 211 8.16 4.98 -6.18
C PRO A 211 7.43 5.40 -7.47
N GLU A 212 6.18 4.93 -7.62
CA GLU A 212 5.24 5.31 -8.69
C GLU A 212 4.10 6.18 -8.13
#